data_AF-A0A950UTM0-F1
#
_entry.id   AF-A0A950UTM0-F1
#
_cell.length_a   1.000
_cell.length_b   1.000
_cell.length_c   1.000
_cell.angle_alpha   90.00
_cell.angle_beta   90.00
_cell.angle_gamma   90.00
#
_symmetry.space_group_name_H-M   'P 1'
#
loop_
_entity.id
_entity.type
_entity.pdbx_description
1 polymer ?
#
loop_
_entity_poly.entity_id
_entity_poly.type
_entity_poly.pdbx_seq_one_letter_code
_entity_poly.pdbx_strand_id
1 'polypeptide(L)' 'MAKRTLDTGTQDLIATVEDGVALLTMNRPERRNALSGA' A
#
# COMPACT_ATOMS: atom_id res chain seq x y z
N MET A 1 -11.28 12.39 10.64
CA MET A 1 -11.01 13.08 9.35
C MET A 1 -11.39 12.13 8.22
N ALA A 2 -11.12 12.43 6.94
CA ALA A 2 -11.49 11.55 5.82
C ALA A 2 -10.33 10.62 5.41
N LYS A 3 -10.63 9.34 5.21
CA LYS A 3 -9.69 8.34 4.66
C LYS A 3 -9.45 8.61 3.17
N ARG A 4 -8.17 8.71 2.75
CA ARG A 4 -7.77 8.91 1.35
C ARG A 4 -6.97 7.71 0.85
N THR A 5 -7.42 7.05 -0.21
CA THR A 5 -6.62 6.05 -0.94
C THR A 5 -5.67 6.73 -1.91
N LEU A 6 -4.44 6.22 -2.02
CA LEU A 6 -3.44 6.70 -2.97
C LEU A 6 -3.32 5.71 -4.14
N ASP A 7 -3.21 6.24 -5.36
CA ASP A 7 -2.78 5.46 -6.52
C ASP A 7 -1.26 5.24 -6.43
N THR A 8 -0.85 3.98 -6.32
CA THR A 8 0.54 3.56 -6.20
C THR A 8 1.12 3.08 -7.53
N GLY A 9 0.32 3.05 -8.61
CA GLY A 9 0.71 2.52 -9.92
C GLY A 9 0.83 0.99 -9.96
N THR A 10 0.46 0.28 -8.88
CA THR A 10 0.49 -1.18 -8.80
C THR A 10 -0.57 -1.70 -7.83
N GLN A 11 -0.97 -2.96 -7.96
CA GLN A 11 -1.81 -3.65 -6.97
C GLN A 11 -1.00 -4.30 -5.84
N ASP A 12 0.33 -4.38 -5.99
CA ASP A 12 1.24 -4.98 -5.01
C ASP A 12 1.43 -4.11 -3.76
N LEU A 13 1.02 -2.83 -3.82
CA LEU A 13 1.12 -1.87 -2.73
C LEU A 13 -0.19 -1.11 -2.58
N ILE A 14 -0.89 -1.31 -1.47
CA ILE A 14 -2.09 -0.54 -1.12
C ILE A 14 -1.68 0.54 -0.12
N ALA A 15 -2.06 1.79 -0.40
CA ALA A 15 -1.74 2.92 0.45
C ALA A 15 -2.97 3.76 0.79
N THR A 16 -3.18 4.02 2.08
CA THR A 16 -4.25 4.89 2.58
C THR A 16 -3.72 5.85 3.63
N VAL A 17 -4.26 7.07 3.66
CA VAL A 17 -3.98 8.07 4.71
C VAL A 17 -5.25 8.32 5.50
N GLU A 18 -5.15 8.22 6.82
CA GLU A 18 -6.24 8.44 7.77
C GLU A 18 -5.71 9.23 8.97
N ASP A 19 -6.37 10.35 9.30
CA ASP A 19 -6.00 11.25 10.42
C ASP A 19 -4.50 11.65 10.44
N GLY A 20 -3.90 11.84 9.26
CA GLY A 20 -2.48 12.21 9.10
C GLY A 20 -1.50 11.05 9.20
N VAL A 21 -1.98 9.81 9.34
CA VAL A 21 -1.19 8.58 9.41
C VAL A 21 -1.31 7.80 8.10
N ALA A 22 -0.18 7.34 7.57
CA ALA A 22 -0.15 6.48 6.39
C ALA A 22 -0.16 5.00 6.79
N LEU A 23 -1.07 4.23 6.20
CA LEU A 23 -1.08 2.77 6.22
C LEU A 23 -0.61 2.26 4.85
N LEU A 24 0.50 1.52 4.85
CA LEU A 24 1.06 0.87 3.68
C LEU A 24 0.93 -0.65 3.84
N THR A 25 0.22 -1.29 2.92
CA THR A 25 0.04 -2.75 2.91
C THR A 25 0.79 -3.33 1.73
N MET A 26 1.77 -4.19 2.01
CA MET A 26 2.39 -5.03 0.99
C MET A 26 1.37 -6.10 0.58
N ASN A 27 0.86 -6.01 -0.63
CA ASN A 27 -0.25 -6.82 -1.13
C ASN A 27 0.22 -7.74 -2.26
N ARG A 28 1.20 -8.59 -1.93
CA ARG A 28 1.81 -9.52 -2.88
C ARG A 28 1.85 -10.95 -2.34
N PRO A 29 0.68 -11.55 -2.04
CA PRO A 29 0.58 -12.80 -1.27
C PRO A 29 1.27 -13.99 -1.94
N GLU A 30 1.25 -14.06 -3.27
CA GLU A 30 1.94 -15.10 -4.06
C GLU A 30 3.46 -15.06 -3.93
N ARG A 31 4.01 -13.94 -3.42
CA ARG A 31 5.42 -13.76 -3.08
C ARG A 31 5.65 -13.55 -1.59
N ARG A 32 4.68 -13.89 -0.75
CA ARG A 32 4.71 -13.69 0.71
C ARG A 32 5.00 -12.22 1.08
N ASN A 33 4.41 -11.30 0.31
CA ASN A 33 4.58 -9.85 0.47
C ASN A 33 6.04 -9.38 0.37
N ALA A 34 6.89 -10.14 -0.32
CA ALA A 34 8.27 -9.75 -0.57
C ALA A 34 8.32 -8.51 -1.49
N LEU A 35 9.27 -7.62 -1.19
CA LEU A 35 9.55 -6.46 -2.03
C LEU A 35 10.02 -6.89 -3.42
N SER A 36 9.67 -6.10 -4.44
CA SER A 36 10.28 -6.22 -5.76
C SER A 36 11.74 -5.81 -5.71
N GLY A 37 12.58 -6.42 -6.55
CA GLY A 37 13.93 -5.93 -6.77
C GLY A 37 13.94 -4.55 -7.43
N ALA A 38 15.12 -3.94 -7.44
CA ALA A 38 15.42 -2.76 -8.26
C ALA A 38 15.62 -3.15 -9.73
#